data_AF-A0A0A1WAB9-F1
#
_entry.id   AF-A0A0A1WAB9-F1
#
_cell.length_a   1.000
_cell.length_b   1.000
_cell.length_c   1.000
_cell.angle_alpha   90.00
_cell.angle_beta   90.00
_cell.angle_gamma   90.00
#
_symmetry.space_group_name_H-M   'P 1'
#
loop_
_entity.id
_entity.type
_entity.pdbx_description
1 polymer ?
#
loop_
_entity_poly.entity_id
_entity_poly.type
_entity_poly.pdbx_seq_one_letter_code
_entity_poly.pdbx_strand_id
1 'polypeptide(L)'
;MEERAAARAKAREARAGERSTLMAGRMEARAALRERETLAREAERAARREAEEAAAARDPHAAAAKRHRTSGRKDVVREQRDTRGYTTVIDEGRIRELSKRGASLSGLAATFGITAEEIQHILATAEE
;
A
#
# COMPACT_ATOMS: atom_id res chain seq x y z
N MET A 1 -21.65 -63.30 -29.00
CA MET A 1 -21.04 -61.97 -29.24
C MET A 1 -21.72 -60.88 -28.42
N GLU A 2 -23.06 -60.85 -28.41
CA GLU A 2 -23.89 -59.87 -27.68
C GLU A 2 -23.67 -59.86 -26.16
N GLU A 3 -23.52 -61.03 -25.54
CA GLU A 3 -23.30 -61.16 -24.10
C GLU A 3 -21.99 -60.49 -23.64
N ARG A 4 -20.93 -60.59 -24.46
CA ARG A 4 -19.64 -59.90 -24.22
C ARG A 4 -19.77 -58.39 -24.41
N ALA A 5 -20.64 -57.94 -25.32
CA ALA A 5 -20.90 -56.52 -25.53
C ALA A 5 -21.69 -55.93 -24.35
N ALA A 6 -22.71 -56.64 -23.85
CA ALA A 6 -23.48 -56.26 -22.67
C ALA A 6 -22.60 -56.18 -21.40
N ALA A 7 -21.72 -57.17 -21.19
CA ALA A 7 -20.77 -57.15 -20.07
C ALA A 7 -19.81 -55.94 -20.13
N ARG A 8 -19.34 -55.57 -21.33
CA ARG A 8 -18.50 -54.38 -21.53
C ARG A 8 -19.26 -53.08 -21.30
N ALA A 9 -20.53 -53.00 -21.70
CA ALA A 9 -21.38 -51.84 -21.44
C ALA A 9 -21.59 -51.63 -19.93
N LYS A 10 -21.96 -52.71 -19.21
CA LYS A 10 -22.13 -52.68 -17.75
C LYS A 10 -20.84 -52.28 -17.02
N ALA A 11 -19.69 -52.78 -17.47
CA ALA A 11 -18.40 -52.41 -16.89
C ALA A 11 -18.01 -50.93 -17.16
N ARG A 12 -18.47 -50.33 -18.27
CA ARG A 12 -18.26 -48.91 -18.55
C ARG A 12 -19.15 -48.03 -17.69
N GLU A 13 -20.39 -48.43 -17.50
CA GLU A 13 -21.37 -47.75 -16.65
C GLU A 13 -20.93 -47.77 -15.18
N ALA A 14 -20.49 -48.92 -14.66
CA ALA A 14 -19.93 -49.02 -13.31
C ALA A 14 -18.74 -48.06 -13.11
N ARG A 15 -17.79 -48.04 -14.05
CA ARG A 15 -16.67 -47.10 -14.04
C ARG A 15 -17.09 -45.64 -14.16
N ALA A 16 -18.20 -45.34 -14.83
CA ALA A 16 -18.74 -43.99 -14.91
C ALA A 16 -19.33 -43.55 -13.56
N GLY A 17 -20.08 -44.43 -12.90
CA GLY A 17 -20.59 -44.22 -11.54
C GLY A 17 -19.49 -44.01 -10.51
N GLU A 18 -18.45 -44.84 -10.52
CA GLU A 18 -17.27 -44.69 -9.65
C GLU A 18 -16.53 -43.37 -9.88
N ARG A 19 -16.41 -42.92 -11.14
CA ARG A 19 -15.82 -41.62 -11.44
C ARG A 19 -16.69 -40.48 -10.91
N SER A 20 -18.01 -40.55 -11.05
CA SER A 20 -18.90 -39.49 -10.57
C SER A 20 -18.88 -39.38 -9.04
N THR A 21 -18.88 -40.50 -8.32
CA THR A 21 -18.81 -40.50 -6.85
C THR A 21 -17.48 -39.95 -6.35
N LEU A 22 -16.37 -40.34 -6.98
CA LEU A 22 -15.05 -39.84 -6.64
C LEU A 22 -14.90 -38.33 -6.91
N MET A 23 -15.50 -37.83 -7.99
CA MET A 23 -15.53 -36.39 -8.27
C MET A 23 -16.40 -35.63 -7.28
N ALA A 24 -17.56 -36.17 -6.91
CA ALA A 24 -18.43 -35.58 -5.90
C ALA A 24 -17.69 -35.44 -4.55
N GLY A 25 -17.04 -36.52 -4.08
CA GLY A 25 -16.25 -36.49 -2.84
C GLY A 25 -15.07 -35.51 -2.89
N ARG A 26 -14.41 -35.36 -4.05
CA ARG A 26 -13.35 -34.34 -4.22
C ARG A 26 -13.89 -32.91 -4.14
N MET A 27 -15.07 -32.66 -4.67
CA MET A 27 -15.70 -31.32 -4.64
C MET A 27 -16.15 -30.98 -3.21
N GLU A 28 -16.73 -31.93 -2.49
CA GLU A 28 -17.10 -31.79 -1.09
C GLU A 28 -15.88 -31.53 -0.20
N ALA A 29 -14.80 -32.30 -0.37
CA ALA A 29 -13.56 -32.09 0.37
C ALA A 29 -12.96 -30.69 0.13
N ARG A 30 -13.00 -30.20 -1.12
CA ARG A 30 -12.55 -28.83 -1.46
C ARG A 30 -13.46 -27.76 -0.86
N ALA A 31 -14.77 -27.98 -0.83
CA ALA A 31 -15.71 -27.05 -0.19
C ALA A 31 -15.42 -26.95 1.31
N ALA A 32 -15.28 -28.10 1.99
CA ALA A 32 -14.96 -28.15 3.42
C ALA A 32 -13.61 -27.52 3.75
N LEU A 33 -12.58 -27.70 2.90
CA LEU A 33 -11.28 -27.05 3.08
C LEU A 33 -11.42 -25.52 2.99
N ARG A 34 -12.11 -25.02 1.96
CA ARG A 34 -12.31 -23.57 1.77
C ARG A 34 -13.07 -22.97 2.94
N GLU A 35 -14.10 -23.64 3.45
CA GLU A 35 -14.85 -23.20 4.62
C GLU A 35 -13.98 -23.11 5.87
N ARG A 36 -13.15 -24.13 6.12
CA ARG A 36 -12.18 -24.10 7.23
C ARG A 36 -11.18 -22.95 7.09
N GLU A 37 -10.65 -22.74 5.89
CA GLU A 37 -9.73 -21.63 5.60
C GLU A 37 -10.39 -20.25 5.74
N THR A 38 -11.66 -20.11 5.38
CA THR A 38 -12.41 -18.86 5.61
C THR A 38 -12.61 -18.61 7.09
N LEU A 39 -13.04 -19.62 7.84
CA LEU A 39 -13.24 -19.51 9.29
C LEU A 39 -11.94 -19.19 10.02
N ALA A 40 -10.82 -19.84 9.65
CA ALA A 40 -9.51 -19.57 10.22
C ALA A 40 -9.07 -18.11 9.97
N ARG A 41 -9.24 -17.61 8.75
CA ARG A 41 -8.92 -16.21 8.42
C ARG A 41 -9.83 -15.22 9.16
N GLU A 42 -11.10 -15.54 9.35
CA GLU A 42 -12.02 -14.69 10.12
C GLU A 42 -11.68 -14.67 11.60
N ALA A 43 -11.32 -15.82 12.18
CA ALA A 43 -10.84 -15.91 13.56
C ALA A 43 -9.56 -15.11 13.77
N GLU A 44 -8.59 -15.19 12.85
CA GLU A 44 -7.36 -14.38 12.89
C GLU A 44 -7.67 -12.87 12.82
N ARG A 45 -8.59 -12.46 11.93
CA ARG A 45 -9.02 -11.06 11.83
C ARG A 45 -9.72 -10.58 13.10
N ALA A 46 -10.55 -11.43 13.72
CA ALA A 46 -11.23 -11.12 14.96
C ALA A 46 -10.22 -10.94 16.11
N ALA A 47 -9.29 -11.88 16.28
CA ALA A 47 -8.25 -11.82 17.31
C ALA A 47 -7.37 -10.57 17.15
N ARG A 48 -7.02 -10.19 15.91
CA ARG A 48 -6.27 -8.95 15.65
C ARG A 48 -7.06 -7.71 16.06
N ARG A 49 -8.36 -7.65 15.74
CA ARG A 49 -9.21 -6.50 16.13
C ARG A 49 -9.32 -6.39 17.65
N GLU A 50 -9.53 -7.50 18.34
CA GLU A 50 -9.58 -7.53 19.81
C GLU A 50 -8.26 -7.05 20.44
N ALA A 51 -7.12 -7.50 19.90
CA ALA A 51 -5.81 -7.03 20.35
C ALA A 51 -5.58 -5.53 20.08
N GLU A 52 -6.07 -5.01 18.95
CA GLU A 52 -6.02 -3.57 18.62
C GLU A 52 -6.90 -2.74 19.57
N GLU A 53 -8.11 -3.20 19.86
CA GLU A 53 -9.04 -2.57 20.81
C GLU A 53 -8.44 -2.54 22.23
N ALA A 54 -7.88 -3.66 22.69
CA ALA A 54 -7.22 -3.75 23.99
C ALA A 54 -6.00 -2.81 24.07
N ALA A 55 -5.22 -2.68 23.00
CA ALA A 55 -4.09 -1.75 22.95
C ALA A 55 -4.54 -0.28 22.95
N ALA A 56 -5.61 0.05 22.21
CA ALA A 56 -6.17 1.40 22.16
C ALA A 56 -6.82 1.83 23.50
N ALA A 57 -7.42 0.89 24.24
CA ALA A 57 -7.93 1.14 25.59
C ALA A 57 -6.82 1.49 26.59
N ARG A 58 -5.60 0.96 26.40
CA ARG A 58 -4.44 1.22 27.24
C ARG A 58 -3.71 2.52 26.90
N ASP A 59 -3.70 2.90 25.62
CA ASP A 59 -3.11 4.16 25.13
C ASP A 59 -3.97 4.72 23.98
N PRO A 60 -4.74 5.80 24.24
CA PRO A 60 -5.59 6.44 23.23
C PRO A 60 -4.82 6.95 21.99
N HIS A 61 -3.52 7.20 22.10
CA HIS A 61 -2.68 7.68 20.99
C HIS A 61 -2.05 6.54 20.16
N ALA A 62 -2.01 5.31 20.68
CA ALA A 62 -1.45 4.15 19.99
C ALA A 62 -2.23 3.80 18.71
N ALA A 63 -3.55 4.01 18.70
CA ALA A 63 -4.41 3.80 17.53
C ALA A 63 -4.10 4.78 16.38
N ALA A 64 -3.75 6.03 16.70
CA ALA A 64 -3.40 7.05 15.71
C ALA A 64 -2.03 6.78 15.07
N ALA A 65 -1.06 6.26 15.85
CA ALA A 65 0.28 5.92 15.38
C ALA A 65 0.30 4.69 14.44
N LYS A 66 -0.62 3.74 14.63
CA LYS A 66 -0.67 2.48 13.86
C LYS A 66 -1.63 2.50 12.68
N ARG A 67 -2.11 3.68 12.23
CA ARG A 67 -2.99 3.77 11.05
C ARG A 67 -2.30 3.12 9.84
N HIS A 68 -2.63 1.87 9.58
CA HIS A 68 -2.28 1.18 8.35
C HIS A 68 -2.78 2.06 7.21
N ARG A 69 -1.90 2.37 6.26
CA ARG A 69 -2.25 3.10 5.05
C ARG A 69 -3.33 2.28 4.32
N THR A 70 -4.59 2.60 4.58
CA THR A 70 -5.71 2.11 3.79
C THR A 70 -5.48 2.53 2.34
N SER A 71 -5.96 1.72 1.40
CA SER A 71 -5.86 1.93 -0.05
C SER A 71 -5.93 3.42 -0.38
N GLY A 72 -4.87 3.95 -0.99
CA GLY A 72 -4.47 5.36 -0.97
C GLY A 72 -5.42 6.42 -1.54
N ARG A 73 -6.73 6.17 -1.60
CA ARG A 73 -7.74 7.23 -1.70
C ARG A 73 -8.07 7.72 -0.30
N LYS A 74 -7.33 8.74 0.10
CA LYS A 74 -7.93 9.73 0.99
C LYS A 74 -8.65 10.72 0.08
N ASP A 75 -9.95 10.90 0.27
CA ASP A 75 -10.66 12.09 -0.19
C ASP A 75 -10.18 13.29 0.65
N VAL A 76 -8.87 13.56 0.63
CA VAL A 76 -8.31 14.79 1.20
C VAL A 76 -8.62 15.85 0.17
N VAL A 77 -9.68 16.61 0.42
CA VAL A 77 -9.84 17.93 -0.18
C VAL A 77 -8.65 18.75 0.29
N ARG A 78 -7.62 18.84 -0.55
CA ARG A 78 -6.49 19.74 -0.29
C ARG A 78 -7.01 21.14 -0.52
N GLU A 79 -7.23 21.88 0.55
CA GLU A 79 -7.51 23.30 0.46
C GLU A 79 -6.34 23.97 -0.28
N GLN A 80 -6.67 24.70 -1.34
CA GLN A 80 -5.69 25.49 -2.06
C GLN A 80 -5.26 26.65 -1.15
N ARG A 81 -4.02 26.62 -0.69
CA ARG A 81 -3.44 27.72 0.09
C ARG A 81 -3.22 28.91 -0.83
N ASP A 82 -3.68 30.08 -0.42
CA ASP A 82 -3.27 31.33 -1.06
C ASP A 82 -1.82 31.64 -0.68
N THR A 83 -0.93 31.55 -1.65
CA THR A 83 0.51 31.81 -1.49
C THR A 83 0.93 33.16 -2.05
N ARG A 84 -0.02 34.03 -2.47
CA ARG A 84 0.30 35.33 -3.08
C ARG A 84 1.07 36.26 -2.14
N GLY A 85 0.95 36.08 -0.83
CA GLY A 85 1.67 36.83 0.19
C GLY A 85 2.93 36.16 0.72
N TYR A 86 3.32 34.98 0.21
CA TYR A 86 4.50 34.30 0.71
C TYR A 86 5.75 34.96 0.14
N THR A 87 6.59 35.47 1.03
CA THR A 87 7.91 35.99 0.67
C THR A 87 8.99 35.08 1.23
N THR A 88 9.97 34.73 0.40
CA THR A 88 11.17 34.05 0.85
C THR A 88 12.02 35.07 1.60
N VAL A 89 12.39 34.79 2.85
CA VAL A 89 13.38 35.59 3.57
C VAL A 89 14.76 35.27 3.00
N ILE A 90 15.55 36.31 2.69
CA ILE A 90 16.93 36.16 2.23
C ILE A 90 17.77 35.63 3.39
N ASP A 91 18.27 34.41 3.23
CA ASP A 91 19.10 33.70 4.20
C ASP A 91 20.35 33.20 3.48
N GLU A 92 21.48 33.82 3.79
CA GLU A 92 22.78 33.50 3.20
C GLU A 92 23.21 32.06 3.45
N GLY A 93 22.93 31.52 4.64
CA GLY A 93 23.23 30.13 4.99
C GLY A 93 22.45 29.16 4.10
N ARG A 94 21.17 29.45 3.89
CA ARG A 94 20.31 28.66 2.99
C ARG A 94 20.73 28.78 1.52
N ILE A 95 21.12 29.97 1.07
CA ILE A 95 21.65 30.21 -0.29
C ILE A 95 22.90 29.34 -0.52
N ARG A 96 23.84 29.34 0.45
CA ARG A 96 25.06 28.53 0.40
C ARG A 96 24.75 27.03 0.37
N GLU A 97 23.81 26.55 1.19
CA GLU A 97 23.43 25.14 1.22
C GLU A 97 22.79 24.68 -0.10
N LEU A 98 21.90 25.50 -0.67
CA LEU A 98 21.26 25.19 -1.94
C LEU A 98 22.26 25.20 -3.11
N SER A 99 23.22 26.13 -3.08
CA SER A 99 24.31 26.16 -4.05
C SER A 99 25.17 24.89 -4.00
N LYS A 100 25.54 24.42 -2.80
CA LYS A 100 26.25 23.13 -2.61
C LYS A 100 25.47 21.92 -3.16
N ARG A 101 24.15 21.99 -3.17
CA ARG A 101 23.26 20.95 -3.72
C ARG A 101 23.07 21.06 -5.24
N GLY A 102 23.72 22.02 -5.90
CA GLY A 102 23.69 22.19 -7.35
C GLY A 102 22.61 23.15 -7.85
N ALA A 103 22.06 24.03 -7.00
CA ALA A 103 21.16 25.08 -7.46
C ALA A 103 21.90 26.09 -8.35
N SER A 104 21.29 26.46 -9.48
CA SER A 104 21.87 27.48 -10.38
C SER A 104 21.75 28.88 -9.79
N LEU A 105 22.68 29.78 -10.15
CA LEU A 105 22.65 31.18 -9.73
C LEU A 105 21.34 31.88 -10.10
N SER A 106 20.83 31.62 -11.30
CA SER A 106 19.54 32.17 -11.77
C SER A 106 18.35 31.62 -10.99
N GLY A 107 18.38 30.35 -10.59
CA GLY A 107 17.34 29.74 -9.77
C GLY A 107 17.32 30.30 -8.34
N LEU A 108 18.50 30.55 -7.77
CA LEU A 108 18.62 31.20 -6.46
C LEU A 108 18.14 32.64 -6.51
N ALA A 109 18.60 33.42 -7.49
CA ALA A 109 18.16 34.79 -7.73
C ALA A 109 16.62 34.90 -7.82
N ALA A 110 15.99 34.05 -8.64
CA ALA A 110 14.53 34.05 -8.80
C ALA A 110 13.77 33.66 -7.52
N THR A 111 14.31 32.72 -6.72
CA THR A 111 13.64 32.22 -5.50
C THR A 111 13.73 33.20 -4.34
N PHE A 112 14.86 33.88 -4.21
CA PHE A 112 15.14 34.85 -3.15
C PHE A 112 14.80 36.29 -3.54
N GLY A 113 14.46 36.54 -4.82
CA GLY A 113 14.08 37.86 -5.30
C GLY A 113 15.23 38.87 -5.37
N ILE A 114 16.46 38.36 -5.53
CA ILE A 114 17.69 39.17 -5.61
C ILE A 114 18.44 38.91 -6.91
N THR A 115 19.42 39.74 -7.22
CA THR A 115 20.20 39.64 -8.45
C THR A 115 21.17 38.46 -8.40
N ALA A 116 21.58 37.97 -9.58
CA ALA A 116 22.60 36.92 -9.67
C ALA A 116 23.97 37.39 -9.15
N GLU A 117 24.27 38.69 -9.23
CA GLU A 117 25.50 39.31 -8.72
C GLU A 117 25.53 39.29 -7.18
N GLU A 118 24.41 39.60 -6.53
CA GLU A 118 24.28 39.50 -5.07
C GLU A 118 24.44 38.05 -4.59
N ILE A 119 23.88 37.07 -5.32
CA ILE A 119 24.10 35.65 -5.02
C ILE A 119 25.59 35.29 -5.13
N GLN A 120 26.28 35.74 -6.19
CA GLN A 120 27.72 35.49 -6.36
C GLN A 120 28.53 36.07 -5.19
N HIS A 121 28.21 37.28 -4.73
CA HIS A 121 28.85 37.90 -3.58
C HIS A 121 28.63 37.10 -2.28
N ILE A 122 27.41 36.63 -2.03
CA ILE A 122 27.07 35.80 -0.86
C ILE A 122 27.82 34.46 -0.87
N LEU A 123 28.08 33.91 -2.06
CA LEU A 123 28.84 32.68 -2.23
C LEU A 123 30.34 32.91 -2.10
N ALA A 124 30.87 34.02 -2.61
CA ALA A 124 32.29 34.37 -2.49
C ALA A 124 32.70 34.63 -1.02
N THR A 125 31.85 35.28 -0.23
CA THR A 125 32.05 35.51 1.21
C THR A 125 31.97 34.23 2.06
N ALA A 126 31.67 33.08 1.47
CA ALA A 126 31.63 31.79 2.15
C ALA A 126 32.93 30.97 1.99
N GLU A 127 33.81 31.39 1.07
CA GLU A 127 35.06 30.70 0.75
C GLU A 127 36.29 31.29 1.48
N GLU A 128 36.09 32.32 2.30
CA GLU A 128 37.04 32.83 3.31
C GLU A 128 36.79 32.19 4.69
#